data_AF-A0A150TJJ9-F1
#
_entry.id   AF-A0A150TJJ9-F1
#
_cell.length_a   1.000
_cell.length_b   1.000
_cell.length_c   1.000
_cell.angle_alpha   90.00
_cell.angle_beta   90.00
_cell.angle_gamma   90.00
#
_symmetry.space_group_name_H-M   'P 1'
#
loop_
_entity.id
_entity.type
_entity.pdbx_description
1 polymer ?
#
loop_
_entity_poly.entity_id
_entity_poly.type
_entity_poly.pdbx_seq_one_letter_code
_entity_poly.pdbx_strand_id
1 'polypeptide(L)'
;MRTFHPFLPLTAALLLGSLHATGCSDDSSAATDGPSGASDAGSRCQPSGGGPHWLLEGETVTFPVACATGLALAGDAFEVGPLPEGAAYDPTAREVTFSPGLDQAAVYDIEIRVAQTSEVGRVKVGVADAFADPSNVPVVDPARYPEEYGLPVLFLSPVPKDKEYAPATVIYRGHTYAAEAELRGESSLSYPKRSYTLKFPKDDKFNEPDEAGGFTDRRKVVLITTFDDNSYVRQRLAYDLWNRLDPEHIQVKTYSAVLYLDGEYAGLYTVADHIDGYLMEDHGYPQDGNLYKAVSHDANFALVGHSGEKKETLHDGFEKKEGAPEEGEPGAFSDLEDLVSFVAESDEATFAAEIGARIDLRDYEDWWIFVTFIMANDSAGKNSYHYRDPASDGVFRYAPWDFNASFGQSWETEREPASERVEYRDANLLFERLLEEPSIGDPLRARYGQVLRGAFAEAEIHAIVDGYVERIDASARRDEARWGAAYRGYEGWSGRDDFTTYEEEIAYLKAWISERWQHQDELY
;
A
#
# COMPACT_ATOMS: atom_id res chain seq x y z
N MET A 1 58.15 -16.00 9.57
CA MET A 1 57.97 -16.09 11.04
C MET A 1 57.10 -14.90 11.44
N ARG A 2 56.03 -15.14 12.21
CA ARG A 2 54.90 -14.24 12.57
C ARG A 2 53.73 -14.29 11.57
N THR A 3 52.80 -15.24 11.72
CA THR A 3 51.61 -15.30 12.60
C THR A 3 50.41 -14.55 12.04
N PHE A 4 49.50 -15.34 11.46
CA PHE A 4 48.12 -15.03 11.12
C PHE A 4 47.27 -14.77 12.37
N HIS A 5 46.35 -13.82 12.29
CA HIS A 5 45.19 -13.70 13.16
C HIS A 5 43.92 -13.69 12.29
N PRO A 6 42.91 -14.53 12.57
CA PRO A 6 41.60 -14.41 11.97
C PRO A 6 40.68 -13.55 12.85
N PHE A 7 39.99 -12.59 12.24
CA PHE A 7 38.89 -11.85 12.85
C PHE A 7 37.59 -12.68 12.74
N LEU A 8 36.92 -12.88 13.87
CA LEU A 8 35.52 -13.33 13.95
C LEU A 8 34.56 -12.11 13.88
N PRO A 9 33.32 -12.28 13.38
CA PRO A 9 32.34 -11.20 13.27
C PRO A 9 31.62 -10.96 14.60
N LEU A 10 31.31 -9.69 14.87
CA LEU A 10 30.55 -9.22 16.03
C LEU A 10 29.04 -9.24 15.70
N THR A 11 28.29 -10.13 16.34
CA THR A 11 26.83 -10.02 16.53
C THR A 11 26.55 -9.17 17.76
N ALA A 12 25.89 -8.02 17.58
CA ALA A 12 25.41 -7.18 18.68
C ALA A 12 23.91 -7.44 18.89
N ALA A 13 23.59 -8.11 19.99
CA ALA A 13 22.25 -8.17 20.58
C ALA A 13 22.10 -7.00 21.55
N LEU A 14 21.05 -6.19 21.41
CA LEU A 14 20.65 -5.18 22.39
C LEU A 14 19.85 -5.86 23.52
N LEU A 15 20.37 -5.73 24.74
CA LEU A 15 19.68 -6.06 25.99
C LEU A 15 19.16 -4.75 26.62
N LEU A 16 17.87 -4.76 26.93
CA LEU A 16 17.18 -3.80 27.80
C LEU A 16 17.79 -3.81 29.20
N GLY A 17 18.24 -2.65 29.67
CA GLY A 17 18.70 -2.44 31.04
C GLY A 17 17.57 -1.98 31.96
N SER A 18 17.19 -2.81 32.92
CA SER A 18 16.43 -2.42 34.11
C SER A 18 17.37 -2.37 35.33
N LEU A 19 17.39 -1.22 36.02
CA LEU A 19 18.21 -0.95 37.20
C LEU A 19 17.56 -1.56 38.45
N HIS A 20 18.36 -2.24 39.27
CA HIS A 20 18.07 -2.65 40.64
C HIS A 20 19.09 -2.02 41.61
N ALA A 21 18.60 -1.58 42.77
CA ALA A 21 19.37 -1.47 44.03
C ALA A 21 18.37 -1.40 45.20
N THR A 22 18.07 -2.50 45.91
CA THR A 22 18.71 -3.08 47.12
C THR A 22 18.31 -2.45 48.46
N GLY A 23 17.83 -3.28 49.40
CA GLY A 23 18.09 -3.11 50.84
C GLY A 23 17.14 -3.77 51.85
N CYS A 24 17.57 -4.93 52.40
CA CYS A 24 17.36 -5.47 53.78
C CYS A 24 15.91 -5.86 54.21
N SER A 25 15.62 -6.86 55.07
CA SER A 25 16.36 -7.83 55.90
C SER A 25 15.32 -8.80 56.55
N ASP A 26 15.74 -10.04 56.85
CA ASP A 26 15.24 -11.03 57.84
C ASP A 26 13.73 -11.27 58.05
N ASP A 27 13.23 -12.51 57.85
CA ASP A 27 12.97 -13.44 58.96
C ASP A 27 12.56 -14.87 58.48
N SER A 28 12.77 -15.82 59.38
CA SER A 28 12.66 -17.27 59.25
C SER A 28 11.23 -17.84 59.16
N SER A 29 11.03 -18.93 58.39
CA SER A 29 10.34 -20.17 58.84
C SER A 29 10.19 -21.20 57.71
N ALA A 30 10.39 -22.47 58.06
CA ALA A 30 10.31 -23.63 57.19
C ALA A 30 8.85 -24.08 56.95
N ALA A 31 8.49 -24.41 55.71
CA ALA A 31 7.40 -25.33 55.40
C ALA A 31 7.51 -25.89 53.96
N THR A 32 7.72 -27.21 53.90
CA THR A 32 7.20 -28.17 52.91
C THR A 32 7.50 -27.99 51.41
N ASP A 33 8.34 -28.92 50.92
CA ASP A 33 8.40 -29.38 49.53
C ASP A 33 6.99 -29.62 48.96
N GLY A 34 6.63 -28.82 47.95
CA GLY A 34 5.56 -29.13 47.00
C GLY A 34 6.21 -29.19 45.61
N PRO A 35 5.95 -30.24 44.80
CA PRO A 35 6.56 -30.34 43.49
C PRO A 35 6.04 -29.20 42.61
N SER A 36 7.00 -28.42 42.11
CA SER A 36 6.85 -27.42 41.06
C SER A 36 5.99 -27.98 39.91
N GLY A 37 4.93 -27.23 39.58
CA GLY A 37 3.97 -27.56 38.54
C GLY A 37 4.64 -27.83 37.20
N ALA A 38 4.57 -29.09 36.78
CA ALA A 38 4.67 -29.52 35.40
C ALA A 38 3.29 -30.03 34.97
N SER A 39 2.44 -29.14 34.43
CA SER A 39 1.25 -29.44 33.64
C SER A 39 0.65 -28.11 33.20
N ASP A 40 0.58 -27.77 31.90
CA ASP A 40 -0.74 -27.78 31.26
C ASP A 40 -0.70 -27.78 29.71
N ALA A 41 0.46 -28.00 29.08
CA ALA A 41 0.56 -27.95 27.61
C ALA A 41 0.08 -29.24 26.92
N GLY A 42 -0.05 -30.35 27.64
CA GLY A 42 -0.47 -31.66 27.11
C GLY A 42 -1.94 -32.03 27.38
N SER A 43 -2.72 -31.15 28.03
CA SER A 43 -4.08 -31.42 28.49
C SER A 43 -5.17 -30.67 27.72
N ARG A 44 -4.81 -29.64 26.93
CA ARG A 44 -5.76 -28.77 26.24
C ARG A 44 -5.98 -29.19 24.79
N CYS A 45 -7.23 -29.17 24.37
CA CYS A 45 -7.62 -29.52 23.01
C CYS A 45 -7.29 -28.42 21.99
N GLN A 46 -7.59 -27.16 22.32
CA GLN A 46 -7.68 -26.07 21.34
C GLN A 46 -8.59 -26.48 20.16
N PRO A 47 -9.91 -26.58 20.38
CA PRO A 47 -10.85 -26.99 19.33
C PRO A 47 -10.67 -26.13 18.07
N SER A 48 -10.65 -26.76 16.91
CA SER A 48 -10.40 -26.12 15.62
C SER A 48 -11.07 -26.92 14.50
N GLY A 49 -11.38 -26.24 13.41
CA GLY A 49 -11.68 -26.86 12.12
C GLY A 49 -10.78 -26.37 10.99
N GLY A 50 -9.59 -25.89 11.34
CA GLY A 50 -8.68 -25.22 10.42
C GLY A 50 -9.24 -23.89 9.92
N GLY A 51 -8.82 -23.51 8.71
CA GLY A 51 -9.26 -22.28 8.04
C GLY A 51 -8.28 -21.11 8.16
N PRO A 52 -8.66 -19.92 7.69
CA PRO A 52 -9.99 -19.57 7.17
C PRO A 52 -10.38 -20.39 5.94
N HIS A 53 -11.67 -20.71 5.82
CA HIS A 53 -12.21 -21.37 4.64
C HIS A 53 -12.91 -20.32 3.77
N TRP A 54 -12.60 -20.31 2.47
CA TRP A 54 -13.22 -19.43 1.51
C TRP A 54 -13.90 -20.25 0.41
N LEU A 55 -15.09 -19.83 0.03
CA LEU A 55 -15.89 -20.43 -1.03
C LEU A 55 -16.76 -19.37 -1.71
N LEU A 56 -17.21 -19.65 -2.91
CA LEU A 56 -18.25 -18.86 -3.57
C LEU A 56 -19.65 -19.29 -3.08
N GLU A 57 -20.63 -18.41 -3.14
CA GLU A 57 -22.03 -18.81 -2.98
C GLU A 57 -22.40 -19.96 -3.94
N GLY A 58 -23.23 -20.90 -3.46
CA GLY A 58 -23.59 -22.11 -4.20
C GLY A 58 -22.55 -23.24 -4.16
N GLU A 59 -21.30 -22.97 -3.75
CA GLU A 59 -20.31 -24.02 -3.51
C GLU A 59 -20.54 -24.71 -2.16
N THR A 60 -19.79 -25.78 -1.90
CA THR A 60 -19.88 -26.51 -0.63
C THR A 60 -18.50 -26.68 -0.03
N VAL A 61 -18.39 -26.39 1.26
CA VAL A 61 -17.18 -26.67 2.05
C VAL A 61 -17.49 -27.71 3.11
N THR A 62 -16.55 -28.64 3.31
CA THR A 62 -16.57 -29.60 4.42
C THR A 62 -15.25 -29.50 5.16
N PHE A 63 -15.30 -29.35 6.49
CA PHE A 63 -14.10 -29.29 7.32
C PHE A 63 -14.25 -30.11 8.61
N PRO A 64 -13.15 -30.71 9.11
CA PRO A 64 -13.20 -31.53 10.31
C PRO A 64 -13.31 -30.67 11.56
N VAL A 65 -13.75 -31.28 12.66
CA VAL A 65 -13.73 -30.71 14.02
C VAL A 65 -12.78 -31.55 14.86
N ALA A 66 -11.68 -30.94 15.30
CA ALA A 66 -10.62 -31.63 16.01
C ALA A 66 -9.89 -30.70 17.00
N CYS A 67 -9.00 -31.29 17.81
CA CYS A 67 -8.06 -30.54 18.61
C CYS A 67 -6.87 -30.12 17.75
N ALA A 68 -6.56 -28.83 17.69
CA ALA A 68 -5.38 -28.32 16.97
C ALA A 68 -4.07 -28.91 17.54
N THR A 69 -4.08 -29.31 18.82
CA THR A 69 -2.96 -29.98 19.49
C THR A 69 -2.77 -31.44 19.10
N GLY A 70 -3.70 -32.02 18.34
CA GLY A 70 -3.73 -33.46 18.04
C GLY A 70 -4.26 -34.34 19.19
N LEU A 71 -4.74 -33.74 20.29
CA LEU A 71 -5.34 -34.46 21.39
C LEU A 71 -6.60 -35.23 20.91
N ALA A 72 -6.62 -36.55 21.13
CA ALA A 72 -7.77 -37.37 20.80
C ALA A 72 -8.83 -37.28 21.92
N LEU A 73 -10.01 -36.75 21.59
CA LEU A 73 -11.15 -36.71 22.51
C LEU A 73 -12.18 -37.81 22.21
N ALA A 74 -13.02 -38.11 23.20
CA ALA A 74 -14.14 -39.05 23.09
C ALA A 74 -15.20 -38.60 22.06
N GLY A 75 -16.00 -39.55 21.57
CA GLY A 75 -16.88 -39.41 20.39
C GLY A 75 -17.67 -38.11 20.32
N ASP A 76 -18.39 -37.79 21.40
CA ASP A 76 -19.32 -36.67 21.58
C ASP A 76 -18.71 -35.45 22.27
N ALA A 77 -17.38 -35.34 22.32
CA ALA A 77 -16.70 -34.29 23.07
C ALA A 77 -16.79 -32.89 22.47
N PHE A 78 -17.27 -32.74 21.24
CA PHE A 78 -17.37 -31.45 20.56
C PHE A 78 -18.83 -31.01 20.41
N GLU A 79 -19.09 -29.76 20.76
CA GLU A 79 -20.35 -29.07 20.53
C GLU A 79 -20.09 -27.94 19.53
N VAL A 80 -20.80 -27.95 18.40
CA VAL A 80 -20.75 -26.87 17.41
C VAL A 80 -21.88 -25.89 17.71
N GLY A 81 -21.55 -24.59 17.69
CA GLY A 81 -22.50 -23.51 17.91
C GLY A 81 -23.58 -23.41 16.83
N PRO A 82 -24.45 -22.38 16.88
CA PRO A 82 -25.47 -22.16 15.86
C PRO A 82 -24.84 -22.11 14.46
N LEU A 83 -25.36 -22.94 13.57
CA LEU A 83 -24.92 -23.02 12.18
C LEU A 83 -25.83 -22.15 11.28
N PRO A 84 -25.28 -21.51 10.24
CA PRO A 84 -26.09 -20.82 9.25
C PRO A 84 -27.01 -21.79 8.49
N GLU A 85 -28.03 -21.25 7.82
CA GLU A 85 -28.84 -22.04 6.89
C GLU A 85 -27.95 -22.69 5.82
N GLY A 86 -28.23 -23.94 5.47
CA GLY A 86 -27.41 -24.74 4.56
C GLY A 86 -26.18 -25.41 5.21
N ALA A 87 -25.92 -25.19 6.51
CA ALA A 87 -24.85 -25.87 7.24
C ALA A 87 -25.35 -26.95 8.21
N ALA A 88 -24.57 -28.02 8.35
CA ALA A 88 -24.83 -29.13 9.26
C ALA A 88 -23.54 -29.68 9.86
N TYR A 89 -23.60 -30.11 11.13
CA TYR A 89 -22.52 -30.83 11.82
C TYR A 89 -22.88 -32.31 11.95
N ASP A 90 -22.03 -33.20 11.45
CA ASP A 90 -22.09 -34.64 11.72
C ASP A 90 -21.19 -34.97 12.91
N PRO A 91 -21.75 -35.30 14.10
CA PRO A 91 -20.95 -35.63 15.28
C PRO A 91 -20.24 -36.98 15.19
N THR A 92 -20.68 -37.87 14.28
CA THR A 92 -20.05 -39.18 14.07
C THR A 92 -18.81 -39.04 13.20
N ALA A 93 -18.92 -38.33 12.08
CA ALA A 93 -17.78 -38.01 11.21
C ALA A 93 -16.88 -36.92 11.81
N ARG A 94 -17.43 -36.09 12.71
CA ARG A 94 -16.83 -34.86 13.24
C ARG A 94 -16.51 -33.89 12.13
N GLU A 95 -17.49 -33.64 11.27
CA GLU A 95 -17.33 -32.75 10.12
C GLU A 95 -18.48 -31.76 10.08
N VAL A 96 -18.17 -30.50 9.79
CA VAL A 96 -19.15 -29.49 9.41
C VAL A 96 -19.16 -29.43 7.89
N THR A 97 -20.36 -29.50 7.30
CA THR A 97 -20.58 -29.22 5.88
C THR A 97 -21.45 -27.99 5.75
N PHE A 98 -21.09 -27.06 4.86
CA PHE A 98 -21.85 -25.85 4.58
C PHE A 98 -21.99 -25.64 3.08
N SER A 99 -23.24 -25.53 2.62
CA SER A 99 -23.63 -25.21 1.24
C SER A 99 -24.49 -23.93 1.22
N PRO A 100 -23.88 -22.73 1.19
CA PRO A 100 -24.61 -21.47 1.13
C PRO A 100 -25.45 -21.34 -0.15
N GLY A 101 -26.62 -20.70 -0.04
CA GLY A 101 -27.39 -20.17 -1.15
C GLY A 101 -26.72 -18.96 -1.82
N LEU A 102 -27.38 -18.41 -2.84
CA LEU A 102 -26.94 -17.22 -3.61
C LEU A 102 -27.32 -15.88 -2.97
N ASP A 103 -27.68 -15.88 -1.69
CA ASP A 103 -28.07 -14.72 -0.88
C ASP A 103 -27.35 -14.72 0.49
N GLN A 104 -26.24 -15.45 0.58
CA GLN A 104 -25.51 -15.77 1.80
C GLN A 104 -24.06 -15.24 1.80
N ALA A 105 -23.72 -14.32 0.91
CA ALA A 105 -22.45 -13.61 0.91
C ALA A 105 -22.23 -12.90 2.26
N ALA A 106 -21.33 -13.46 3.08
CA ALA A 106 -21.04 -13.02 4.44
C ALA A 106 -19.79 -13.74 4.97
N VAL A 107 -19.26 -13.23 6.07
CA VAL A 107 -18.28 -13.93 6.91
C VAL A 107 -19.01 -14.56 8.09
N TYR A 108 -18.81 -15.87 8.26
CA TYR A 108 -19.40 -16.66 9.33
C TYR A 108 -18.31 -17.12 10.30
N ASP A 109 -18.51 -16.86 11.59
CA ASP A 109 -17.68 -17.41 12.67
C ASP A 109 -18.42 -18.59 13.32
N ILE A 110 -17.99 -19.80 12.99
CA ILE A 110 -18.56 -21.03 13.55
C ILE A 110 -17.80 -21.39 14.82
N GLU A 111 -18.51 -21.39 15.94
CA GLU A 111 -17.94 -21.71 17.25
C GLU A 111 -17.88 -23.23 17.48
N ILE A 112 -16.75 -23.70 18.00
CA ILE A 112 -16.54 -25.10 18.40
C ILE A 112 -16.17 -25.10 19.88
N ARG A 113 -16.93 -25.83 20.69
CA ARG A 113 -16.69 -26.00 22.13
C ARG A 113 -16.28 -27.43 22.42
N VAL A 114 -15.44 -27.60 23.43
CA VAL A 114 -15.19 -28.93 24.02
C VAL A 114 -16.09 -29.10 25.24
N ALA A 115 -16.95 -30.10 25.20
CA ALA A 115 -17.91 -30.41 26.25
C ALA A 115 -17.21 -30.52 27.61
N GLN A 116 -17.86 -30.00 28.65
CA GLN A 116 -17.36 -30.01 30.05
C GLN A 116 -16.06 -29.23 30.28
N THR A 117 -15.61 -28.43 29.32
CA THR A 117 -14.47 -27.51 29.48
C THR A 117 -14.88 -26.08 29.17
N SER A 118 -13.96 -25.13 29.38
CA SER A 118 -14.11 -23.74 28.92
C SER A 118 -13.46 -23.50 27.55
N GLU A 119 -13.00 -24.54 26.86
CA GLU A 119 -12.28 -24.39 25.60
C GLU A 119 -13.24 -24.05 24.45
N VAL A 120 -12.93 -22.97 23.73
CA VAL A 120 -13.70 -22.47 22.59
C VAL A 120 -12.74 -22.18 21.44
N GLY A 121 -13.09 -22.66 20.26
CA GLY A 121 -12.44 -22.41 18.99
C GLY A 121 -13.41 -21.74 18.04
N ARG A 122 -12.87 -21.02 17.05
CA ARG A 122 -13.68 -20.38 16.01
C ARG A 122 -13.11 -20.76 14.66
N VAL A 123 -14.00 -21.13 13.75
CA VAL A 123 -13.68 -21.39 12.35
C VAL A 123 -14.32 -20.29 11.53
N LYS A 124 -13.49 -19.52 10.85
CA LYS A 124 -13.93 -18.51 9.92
C LYS A 124 -14.27 -19.18 8.58
N VAL A 125 -15.49 -18.95 8.10
CA VAL A 125 -15.93 -19.34 6.76
C VAL A 125 -16.43 -18.08 6.04
N GLY A 126 -15.70 -17.64 5.03
CA GLY A 126 -16.08 -16.52 4.19
C GLY A 126 -16.73 -17.00 2.90
N VAL A 127 -17.97 -16.58 2.68
CA VAL A 127 -18.76 -16.93 1.48
C VAL A 127 -18.75 -15.72 0.57
N ALA A 128 -18.07 -15.83 -0.57
CA ALA A 128 -17.95 -14.75 -1.53
C ALA A 128 -19.18 -14.64 -2.44
N ASP A 129 -19.61 -13.41 -2.72
CA ASP A 129 -20.75 -13.14 -3.61
C ASP A 129 -20.51 -13.69 -5.02
N ALA A 130 -21.54 -14.33 -5.58
CA ALA A 130 -21.54 -14.91 -6.91
C ALA A 130 -22.06 -13.95 -7.98
N PHE A 131 -21.55 -12.70 -8.04
CA PHE A 131 -21.99 -11.66 -8.99
C PHE A 131 -22.13 -12.07 -10.47
N ALA A 132 -21.45 -13.13 -10.89
CA ALA A 132 -21.52 -13.64 -12.26
C ALA A 132 -22.70 -14.61 -12.50
N ASP A 133 -23.32 -15.15 -11.44
CA ASP A 133 -24.50 -16.01 -11.55
C ASP A 133 -25.72 -15.14 -11.94
N PRO A 134 -26.47 -15.49 -13.00
CA PRO A 134 -27.68 -14.74 -13.39
C PRO A 134 -28.79 -14.70 -12.33
N SER A 135 -28.73 -15.60 -11.33
CA SER A 135 -29.67 -15.71 -10.22
C SER A 135 -29.10 -15.13 -8.92
N ASN A 136 -27.94 -14.48 -8.96
CA ASN A 136 -27.29 -13.89 -7.79
C ASN A 136 -28.21 -12.91 -7.07
N VAL A 137 -28.18 -12.94 -5.74
CA VAL A 137 -28.72 -11.87 -4.90
C VAL A 137 -27.52 -11.06 -4.41
N PRO A 138 -27.42 -9.76 -4.77
CA PRO A 138 -26.32 -8.93 -4.29
C PRO A 138 -26.22 -8.96 -2.76
N VAL A 139 -25.01 -8.77 -2.24
CA VAL A 139 -24.70 -8.78 -0.80
C VAL A 139 -25.81 -8.12 0.03
N VAL A 140 -26.49 -8.94 0.82
CA VAL A 140 -27.71 -8.56 1.54
C VAL A 140 -27.40 -7.65 2.73
N ASP A 141 -26.31 -7.94 3.45
CA ASP A 141 -25.87 -7.19 4.62
C ASP A 141 -24.37 -6.88 4.52
N PRO A 142 -24.01 -5.70 3.96
CA PRO A 142 -22.62 -5.25 3.85
C PRO A 142 -21.84 -5.29 5.17
N ALA A 143 -22.49 -5.08 6.31
CA ALA A 143 -21.80 -5.10 7.61
C ALA A 143 -21.36 -6.51 8.02
N ARG A 144 -21.98 -7.55 7.46
CA ARG A 144 -21.61 -8.95 7.65
C ARG A 144 -20.66 -9.50 6.58
N TYR A 145 -20.28 -8.67 5.60
CA TYR A 145 -19.32 -9.02 4.57
C TYR A 145 -18.07 -8.12 4.61
N PRO A 146 -17.32 -8.10 5.74
CA PRO A 146 -16.19 -7.20 5.92
C PRO A 146 -14.92 -7.62 5.16
N GLU A 147 -14.87 -8.83 4.62
CA GLU A 147 -13.73 -9.38 3.89
C GLU A 147 -14.17 -10.40 2.82
N GLU A 148 -13.40 -10.47 1.73
CA GLU A 148 -13.55 -11.39 0.60
C GLU A 148 -12.18 -11.98 0.28
N TYR A 149 -12.03 -13.30 0.35
CA TYR A 149 -10.76 -14.01 0.13
C TYR A 149 -9.58 -13.45 0.95
N GLY A 150 -9.85 -12.95 2.16
CA GLY A 150 -8.85 -12.40 3.07
C GLY A 150 -8.47 -10.94 2.80
N LEU A 151 -9.03 -10.30 1.78
CA LEU A 151 -8.93 -8.86 1.58
C LEU A 151 -10.11 -8.14 2.24
N PRO A 152 -9.91 -6.94 2.81
CA PRO A 152 -11.01 -6.15 3.31
C PRO A 152 -11.95 -5.72 2.18
N VAL A 153 -13.23 -5.62 2.50
CA VAL A 153 -14.28 -5.17 1.57
C VAL A 153 -14.75 -3.76 1.96
N LEU A 154 -14.83 -2.88 0.95
CA LEU A 154 -15.35 -1.53 1.09
C LEU A 154 -16.60 -1.38 0.21
N PHE A 155 -17.71 -1.01 0.84
CA PHE A 155 -18.93 -0.63 0.14
C PHE A 155 -19.04 0.89 0.07
N LEU A 156 -19.31 1.44 -1.11
CA LEU A 156 -19.55 2.87 -1.33
C LEU A 156 -20.89 3.08 -2.04
N SER A 157 -21.73 3.95 -1.47
CA SER A 157 -23.02 4.31 -2.06
C SER A 157 -23.50 5.71 -1.59
N PRO A 158 -24.05 6.57 -2.47
CA PRO A 158 -24.09 6.42 -3.92
C PRO A 158 -22.69 6.54 -4.55
N VAL A 159 -22.50 5.96 -5.75
CA VAL A 159 -21.30 6.22 -6.54
C VAL A 159 -21.27 7.69 -6.98
N PRO A 160 -20.17 8.43 -6.76
CA PRO A 160 -20.06 9.82 -7.19
C PRO A 160 -19.99 9.93 -8.71
N LYS A 161 -20.51 11.04 -9.24
CA LYS A 161 -20.66 11.26 -10.69
C LYS A 161 -19.68 12.28 -11.27
N ASP A 162 -19.12 13.14 -10.41
CA ASP A 162 -18.33 14.29 -10.78
C ASP A 162 -17.11 14.44 -9.85
N LYS A 163 -16.15 15.30 -10.21
CA LYS A 163 -15.00 15.70 -9.38
C LYS A 163 -15.42 16.74 -8.33
N GLU A 164 -16.51 16.45 -7.63
CA GLU A 164 -17.07 17.30 -6.58
C GLU A 164 -17.55 16.39 -5.44
N TYR A 165 -17.12 16.70 -4.21
CA TYR A 165 -17.55 15.96 -3.03
C TYR A 165 -19.07 16.00 -2.87
N ALA A 166 -19.68 14.82 -2.87
CA ALA A 166 -21.08 14.63 -2.56
C ALA A 166 -21.24 13.67 -1.37
N PRO A 167 -22.31 13.82 -0.55
CA PRO A 167 -22.57 12.90 0.55
C PRO A 167 -22.64 11.44 0.08
N ALA A 168 -21.94 10.57 0.80
CA ALA A 168 -21.91 9.14 0.58
C ALA A 168 -21.92 8.36 1.91
N THR A 169 -22.24 7.08 1.83
CA THR A 169 -22.10 6.12 2.92
C THR A 169 -21.02 5.13 2.53
N VAL A 170 -20.10 4.89 3.47
CA VAL A 170 -19.06 3.87 3.34
C VAL A 170 -19.27 2.83 4.41
N ILE A 171 -19.36 1.56 4.04
CA ILE A 171 -19.38 0.45 5.00
C ILE A 171 -18.08 -0.32 4.86
N TYR A 172 -17.34 -0.43 5.97
CA TYR A 172 -16.03 -1.05 6.01
C TYR A 172 -15.80 -1.69 7.38
N ARG A 173 -15.33 -2.95 7.41
CA ARG A 173 -15.13 -3.73 8.66
C ARG A 173 -16.33 -3.72 9.62
N GLY A 174 -17.55 -3.70 9.07
CA GLY A 174 -18.79 -3.66 9.84
C GLY A 174 -19.18 -2.29 10.42
N HIS A 175 -18.34 -1.26 10.24
CA HIS A 175 -18.67 0.12 10.60
C HIS A 175 -19.28 0.88 9.42
N THR A 176 -20.27 1.71 9.69
CA THR A 176 -20.93 2.56 8.71
C THR A 176 -20.52 4.01 8.91
N TYR A 177 -19.69 4.52 8.00
CA TYR A 177 -19.26 5.91 7.97
C TYR A 177 -20.25 6.77 7.18
N ALA A 178 -20.61 7.92 7.74
CA ALA A 178 -21.03 9.05 6.92
C ALA A 178 -19.77 9.63 6.26
N ALA A 179 -19.79 9.84 4.94
CA ALA A 179 -18.63 10.35 4.21
C ALA A 179 -19.06 11.32 3.11
N GLU A 180 -18.09 11.94 2.45
CA GLU A 180 -18.25 12.56 1.15
C GLU A 180 -17.35 11.81 0.15
N ALA A 181 -17.80 11.67 -1.09
CA ALA A 181 -17.04 11.02 -2.15
C ALA A 181 -17.05 11.85 -3.43
N GLU A 182 -15.97 11.79 -4.21
CA GLU A 182 -15.85 12.41 -5.53
C GLU A 182 -15.11 11.47 -6.50
N LEU A 183 -15.29 11.70 -7.81
CA LEU A 183 -14.42 11.11 -8.81
C LEU A 183 -13.02 11.69 -8.71
N ARG A 184 -12.01 10.83 -8.91
CA ARG A 184 -10.60 11.22 -8.96
C ARG A 184 -9.97 10.80 -10.27
N GLY A 185 -9.05 11.62 -10.75
CA GLY A 185 -8.20 11.33 -11.90
C GLY A 185 -8.24 12.44 -12.93
N GLU A 186 -7.57 12.19 -14.04
CA GLU A 186 -7.65 13.02 -15.24
C GLU A 186 -7.92 12.12 -16.45
N SER A 187 -6.89 11.43 -16.97
CA SER A 187 -7.06 10.40 -18.01
C SER A 187 -7.91 9.23 -17.54
N SER A 188 -7.68 8.75 -16.30
CA SER A 188 -8.38 7.61 -15.70
C SER A 188 -9.89 7.81 -15.46
N LEU A 189 -10.42 9.04 -15.62
CA LEU A 189 -11.87 9.28 -15.62
C LEU A 189 -12.59 8.63 -16.81
N SER A 190 -11.85 8.39 -17.89
CA SER A 190 -12.34 7.69 -19.08
C SER A 190 -12.39 6.17 -18.91
N TYR A 191 -11.77 5.61 -17.86
CA TYR A 191 -11.81 4.18 -17.59
C TYR A 191 -13.23 3.74 -17.20
N PRO A 192 -13.63 2.52 -17.60
CA PRO A 192 -14.89 1.93 -17.15
C PRO A 192 -14.88 1.63 -15.64
N LYS A 193 -13.69 1.41 -15.07
CA LYS A 193 -13.44 1.22 -13.64
C LYS A 193 -12.68 2.44 -13.11
N ARG A 194 -13.37 3.35 -12.43
CA ARG A 194 -12.87 4.68 -12.05
C ARG A 194 -12.29 4.71 -10.65
N SER A 195 -11.48 5.73 -10.36
CA SER A 195 -10.92 6.04 -9.04
C SER A 195 -11.79 7.05 -8.28
N TYR A 196 -11.67 7.04 -6.95
CA TYR A 196 -12.47 7.88 -6.05
C TYR A 196 -11.61 8.50 -4.95
N THR A 197 -11.99 9.68 -4.48
CA THR A 197 -11.50 10.20 -3.19
C THR A 197 -12.65 10.17 -2.19
N LEU A 198 -12.39 9.65 -1.00
CA LEU A 198 -13.32 9.61 0.14
C LEU A 198 -12.87 10.61 1.20
N LYS A 199 -13.83 11.24 1.87
CA LYS A 199 -13.60 12.27 2.89
C LYS A 199 -14.51 12.02 4.09
N PHE A 200 -13.93 11.72 5.24
CA PHE A 200 -14.60 11.25 6.46
C PHE A 200 -14.66 12.29 7.60
N PRO A 201 -15.77 12.53 8.30
CA PRO A 201 -15.88 13.50 9.39
C PRO A 201 -14.70 13.47 10.38
N LYS A 202 -14.34 14.62 10.96
CA LYS A 202 -13.17 14.73 11.87
C LYS A 202 -13.31 13.86 13.12
N ASP A 203 -14.55 13.62 13.53
CA ASP A 203 -14.96 12.82 14.69
C ASP A 203 -15.24 11.34 14.36
N ASP A 204 -15.23 10.96 13.08
CA ASP A 204 -15.40 9.59 12.61
C ASP A 204 -14.50 9.34 11.38
N LYS A 205 -13.17 9.39 11.63
CA LYS A 205 -12.15 9.19 10.60
C LYS A 205 -12.07 7.71 10.19
N PHE A 206 -11.63 7.46 8.96
CA PHE A 206 -11.45 6.09 8.46
C PHE A 206 -10.34 5.36 9.23
N ASN A 207 -10.57 4.08 9.53
CA ASN A 207 -9.68 3.28 10.36
C ASN A 207 -9.53 1.85 9.81
N GLU A 208 -8.31 1.47 9.44
CA GLU A 208 -7.91 0.11 9.10
C GLU A 208 -6.59 -0.22 9.84
N PRO A 209 -6.65 -0.83 11.03
CA PRO A 209 -5.46 -1.09 11.84
C PRO A 209 -4.63 -2.29 11.35
N ASP A 210 -5.23 -3.22 10.60
CA ASP A 210 -4.61 -4.51 10.25
C ASP A 210 -3.80 -4.43 8.94
N GLU A 211 -4.04 -3.40 8.11
CA GLU A 211 -3.33 -3.20 6.84
C GLU A 211 -2.30 -2.07 6.89
N ALA A 212 -1.32 -2.13 5.98
CA ALA A 212 -0.29 -1.11 5.77
C ALA A 212 0.47 -0.66 7.04
N GLY A 213 0.61 -1.54 8.04
CA GLY A 213 1.26 -1.23 9.31
C GLY A 213 0.50 -0.18 10.13
N GLY A 214 -0.83 -0.15 10.02
CA GLY A 214 -1.71 0.81 10.69
C GLY A 214 -2.09 1.97 9.78
N PHE A 215 -3.23 1.83 9.10
CA PHE A 215 -3.87 2.84 8.26
C PHE A 215 -5.05 3.48 9.01
N THR A 216 -4.73 4.17 10.10
CA THR A 216 -5.71 4.69 11.06
C THR A 216 -5.85 6.21 10.98
N ASP A 217 -6.99 6.70 11.48
CA ASP A 217 -7.26 8.13 11.66
C ASP A 217 -7.17 8.98 10.37
N ARG A 218 -7.57 8.41 9.23
CA ARG A 218 -7.54 9.09 7.92
C ARG A 218 -8.75 9.98 7.70
N ARG A 219 -8.48 11.28 7.48
CA ARG A 219 -9.52 12.25 7.11
C ARG A 219 -9.97 12.09 5.65
N LYS A 220 -9.04 11.72 4.77
CA LYS A 220 -9.28 11.42 3.37
C LYS A 220 -8.56 10.15 2.96
N VAL A 221 -9.16 9.39 2.06
CA VAL A 221 -8.63 8.12 1.53
C VAL A 221 -8.83 8.12 0.03
N VAL A 222 -7.87 7.59 -0.72
CA VAL A 222 -7.98 7.43 -2.16
C VAL A 222 -8.23 5.97 -2.50
N LEU A 223 -9.21 5.72 -3.36
CA LEU A 223 -9.49 4.43 -3.96
C LEU A 223 -8.99 4.47 -5.41
N ILE A 224 -7.82 3.88 -5.65
CA ILE A 224 -7.16 3.93 -6.96
C ILE A 224 -7.53 2.68 -7.76
N THR A 225 -8.07 2.90 -8.95
CA THR A 225 -8.36 1.85 -9.92
C THR A 225 -7.09 1.18 -10.38
N THR A 226 -7.18 -0.12 -10.62
CA THR A 226 -6.14 -0.97 -11.20
C THR A 226 -6.42 -1.29 -12.67
N PHE A 227 -7.34 -0.55 -13.30
CA PHE A 227 -7.84 -0.90 -14.64
C PHE A 227 -6.76 -1.00 -15.70
N ASP A 228 -5.74 -0.15 -15.64
CA ASP A 228 -4.60 -0.12 -16.55
C ASP A 228 -3.40 -0.95 -16.05
N ASP A 229 -3.52 -1.61 -14.91
CA ASP A 229 -2.52 -2.53 -14.36
C ASP A 229 -3.16 -3.88 -14.05
N ASN A 230 -3.19 -4.77 -15.05
CA ASN A 230 -3.66 -6.15 -14.90
C ASN A 230 -2.77 -7.02 -13.99
N SER A 231 -1.66 -6.49 -13.47
CA SER A 231 -0.87 -7.11 -12.41
C SER A 231 -1.42 -6.79 -11.02
N TYR A 232 -2.17 -5.68 -10.87
CA TYR A 232 -2.70 -5.16 -9.62
C TYR A 232 -1.65 -4.80 -8.55
N VAL A 233 -0.37 -4.68 -8.95
CA VAL A 233 0.78 -4.61 -8.02
C VAL A 233 1.59 -3.34 -8.20
N ARG A 234 1.77 -2.81 -9.42
CA ARG A 234 2.79 -1.80 -9.72
C ARG A 234 2.70 -0.57 -8.83
N GLN A 235 1.50 -0.01 -8.75
CA GLN A 235 1.28 1.22 -8.00
C GLN A 235 1.53 1.04 -6.50
N ARG A 236 1.06 -0.07 -5.93
CA ARG A 236 1.31 -0.43 -4.53
C ARG A 236 2.80 -0.65 -4.27
N LEU A 237 3.46 -1.41 -5.14
CA LEU A 237 4.89 -1.69 -5.04
C LEU A 237 5.70 -0.39 -5.07
N ALA A 238 5.38 0.55 -5.95
CA ALA A 238 6.06 1.83 -6.05
C ALA A 238 6.02 2.61 -4.71
N TYR A 239 4.84 2.74 -4.09
CA TYR A 239 4.72 3.42 -2.80
C TYR A 239 5.45 2.68 -1.67
N ASP A 240 5.35 1.36 -1.61
CA ASP A 240 6.04 0.58 -0.57
C ASP A 240 7.56 0.62 -0.75
N LEU A 241 8.07 0.69 -1.98
CA LEU A 241 9.49 0.93 -2.24
C LEU A 241 9.92 2.32 -1.80
N TRP A 242 9.17 3.39 -2.13
CA TRP A 242 9.46 4.74 -1.62
C TRP A 242 9.54 4.78 -0.08
N ASN A 243 8.55 4.19 0.59
CA ASN A 243 8.46 4.18 2.05
C ASN A 243 9.64 3.42 2.70
N ARG A 244 10.25 2.47 1.97
CA ARG A 244 11.41 1.68 2.45
C ARG A 244 12.76 2.37 2.27
N LEU A 245 12.86 3.39 1.42
CA LEU A 245 14.12 4.11 1.19
C LEU A 245 14.57 4.86 2.44
N ASP A 246 13.63 5.53 3.10
CA ASP A 246 13.88 6.26 4.35
C ASP A 246 12.58 6.35 5.18
N PRO A 247 12.59 5.99 6.48
CA PRO A 247 11.45 6.18 7.35
C PRO A 247 11.10 7.66 7.62
N GLU A 248 12.00 8.60 7.34
CA GLU A 248 11.76 10.04 7.49
C GLU A 248 11.08 10.69 6.28
N HIS A 249 10.89 9.95 5.18
CA HIS A 249 10.12 10.42 4.03
C HIS A 249 8.67 10.74 4.39
N ILE A 250 8.03 11.60 3.59
CA ILE A 250 6.56 11.65 3.55
C ILE A 250 6.09 10.34 2.93
N GLN A 251 5.70 9.40 3.78
CA GLN A 251 5.27 8.07 3.39
C GLN A 251 3.83 8.11 2.88
N VAL A 252 3.56 7.33 1.83
CA VAL A 252 2.21 7.12 1.30
C VAL A 252 1.86 5.66 1.54
N LYS A 253 1.04 5.39 2.55
CA LYS A 253 0.65 4.01 2.88
C LYS A 253 -0.40 3.50 1.91
N THR A 254 -0.27 2.24 1.50
CA THR A 254 -1.24 1.61 0.60
C THR A 254 -1.54 0.15 0.97
N TYR A 255 -2.74 -0.32 0.63
CA TYR A 255 -3.14 -1.73 0.71
C TYR A 255 -4.18 -2.07 -0.35
N SER A 256 -4.50 -3.36 -0.49
CA SER A 256 -5.47 -3.85 -1.48
C SER A 256 -6.82 -4.12 -0.82
N ALA A 257 -7.91 -3.69 -1.46
CA ALA A 257 -9.28 -3.95 -0.99
C ALA A 257 -10.21 -4.33 -2.15
N VAL A 258 -11.27 -5.08 -1.85
CA VAL A 258 -12.35 -5.37 -2.78
C VAL A 258 -13.44 -4.32 -2.62
N LEU A 259 -13.88 -3.71 -3.72
CA LEU A 259 -14.91 -2.67 -3.70
C LEU A 259 -16.24 -3.16 -4.23
N TYR A 260 -17.29 -2.70 -3.56
CA TYR A 260 -18.67 -2.76 -4.04
C TYR A 260 -19.22 -1.34 -4.17
N LEU A 261 -19.78 -1.04 -5.32
CA LEU A 261 -20.26 0.28 -5.72
C LEU A 261 -21.77 0.18 -5.98
N ASP A 262 -22.59 0.88 -5.20
CA ASP A 262 -24.05 0.75 -5.25
C ASP A 262 -24.56 -0.71 -5.14
N GLY A 263 -23.84 -1.53 -4.39
CA GLY A 263 -24.13 -2.95 -4.18
C GLY A 263 -23.62 -3.88 -5.27
N GLU A 264 -23.01 -3.35 -6.34
CA GLU A 264 -22.41 -4.16 -7.40
C GLU A 264 -20.91 -4.37 -7.18
N TYR A 265 -20.40 -5.57 -7.49
CA TYR A 265 -18.98 -5.86 -7.47
C TYR A 265 -18.21 -4.96 -8.46
N ALA A 266 -17.29 -4.15 -7.94
CA ALA A 266 -16.44 -3.26 -8.72
C ALA A 266 -15.02 -3.80 -8.88
N GLY A 267 -14.56 -4.68 -7.99
CA GLY A 267 -13.28 -5.36 -8.13
C GLY A 267 -12.20 -4.91 -7.16
N LEU A 268 -10.96 -5.26 -7.47
CA LEU A 268 -9.77 -5.02 -6.68
C LEU A 268 -9.25 -3.60 -6.88
N TYR A 269 -9.03 -2.86 -5.80
CA TYR A 269 -8.49 -1.50 -5.81
C TYR A 269 -7.28 -1.38 -4.89
N THR A 270 -6.44 -0.39 -5.17
CA THR A 270 -5.42 0.08 -4.22
C THR A 270 -6.02 1.20 -3.38
N VAL A 271 -6.14 0.97 -2.08
CA VAL A 271 -6.46 2.01 -1.09
C VAL A 271 -5.18 2.72 -0.71
N ALA A 272 -5.18 4.05 -0.73
CA ALA A 272 -4.00 4.86 -0.50
C ALA A 272 -4.30 6.08 0.38
N ASP A 273 -3.24 6.58 1.03
CA ASP A 273 -3.24 7.91 1.62
C ASP A 273 -3.57 8.98 0.57
N HIS A 274 -4.24 10.05 1.00
CA HIS A 274 -4.43 11.24 0.18
C HIS A 274 -3.33 12.24 0.51
N ILE A 275 -2.55 12.67 -0.49
CA ILE A 275 -1.54 13.71 -0.27
C ILE A 275 -2.24 15.05 -0.07
N ASP A 276 -2.29 15.49 1.18
CA ASP A 276 -2.81 16.78 1.65
C ASP A 276 -2.20 17.13 3.02
N GLY A 277 -2.62 18.24 3.60
CA GLY A 277 -2.16 18.71 4.90
C GLY A 277 -2.45 17.73 6.04
N TYR A 278 -3.46 16.86 5.95
CA TYR A 278 -3.66 15.83 6.98
C TYR A 278 -2.58 14.76 6.91
N LEU A 279 -2.12 14.38 5.70
CA LEU A 279 -0.95 13.52 5.56
C LEU A 279 0.30 14.19 6.14
N MET A 280 0.45 15.50 5.96
CA MET A 280 1.56 16.26 6.54
C MET A 280 1.52 16.23 8.08
N GLU A 281 0.33 16.43 8.67
CA GLU A 281 0.12 16.31 10.13
C GLU A 281 0.47 14.92 10.64
N ASP A 282 0.09 13.86 9.92
CA ASP A 282 0.42 12.48 10.27
C ASP A 282 1.95 12.22 10.29
N HIS A 283 2.72 13.04 9.58
CA HIS A 283 4.20 13.02 9.55
C HIS A 283 4.84 14.08 10.45
N GLY A 284 4.05 14.79 11.27
CA GLY A 284 4.54 15.79 12.21
C GLY A 284 4.74 17.19 11.64
N TYR A 285 4.25 17.46 10.43
CA TYR A 285 4.33 18.77 9.78
C TYR A 285 3.02 19.57 9.90
N PRO A 286 3.08 20.91 9.81
CA PRO A 286 1.88 21.74 9.82
C PRO A 286 0.99 21.54 8.58
N GLN A 287 -0.33 21.52 8.77
CA GLN A 287 -1.28 21.42 7.66
C GLN A 287 -1.30 22.66 6.74
N ASP A 288 -0.83 23.81 7.22
CA ASP A 288 -0.88 25.10 6.54
C ASP A 288 0.37 25.41 5.69
N GLY A 289 1.30 24.47 5.58
CA GLY A 289 2.40 24.55 4.63
C GLY A 289 1.92 24.55 3.18
N ASN A 290 2.72 25.11 2.29
CA ASN A 290 2.36 25.17 0.87
C ASN A 290 2.54 23.80 0.22
N LEU A 291 1.52 23.32 -0.48
CA LEU A 291 1.56 22.03 -1.17
C LEU A 291 1.38 22.24 -2.66
N TYR A 292 2.41 21.92 -3.45
CA TYR A 292 2.40 22.04 -4.90
C TYR A 292 2.36 20.67 -5.54
N LYS A 293 1.52 20.48 -6.56
CA LYS A 293 1.47 19.27 -7.39
C LYS A 293 2.07 19.59 -8.76
N ALA A 294 3.04 18.81 -9.21
CA ALA A 294 3.48 18.82 -10.61
C ALA A 294 2.42 18.16 -11.50
N VAL A 295 1.84 18.92 -12.43
CA VAL A 295 0.75 18.49 -13.31
C VAL A 295 1.10 18.47 -14.79
N SER A 296 2.17 19.16 -15.21
CA SER A 296 2.75 19.04 -16.55
C SER A 296 4.29 19.02 -16.47
N HIS A 297 4.97 18.51 -17.50
CA HIS A 297 6.43 18.44 -17.56
C HIS A 297 7.15 19.81 -17.51
N ASP A 298 6.42 20.91 -17.48
CA ASP A 298 7.00 22.22 -17.19
C ASP A 298 7.40 22.35 -15.72
N ALA A 299 6.93 21.48 -14.82
CA ALA A 299 7.40 21.38 -13.43
C ALA A 299 8.81 20.74 -13.31
N ASN A 300 9.77 21.29 -14.04
CA ASN A 300 11.12 20.77 -14.29
C ASN A 300 12.24 21.56 -13.57
N PHE A 301 11.90 22.51 -12.71
CA PHE A 301 12.84 23.38 -12.00
C PHE A 301 13.78 24.22 -12.89
N ALA A 302 13.40 24.46 -14.16
CA ALA A 302 14.15 25.26 -15.12
C ALA A 302 13.44 26.58 -15.51
N LEU A 303 14.17 27.49 -16.16
CA LEU A 303 13.63 28.73 -16.75
C LEU A 303 12.86 28.51 -18.07
N VAL A 304 13.05 27.33 -18.67
CA VAL A 304 12.40 26.92 -19.92
C VAL A 304 11.48 25.73 -19.65
N GLY A 305 10.35 25.68 -20.34
CA GLY A 305 9.43 24.56 -20.29
C GLY A 305 9.96 23.34 -21.02
N HIS A 306 9.21 22.24 -20.97
CA HIS A 306 9.57 20.97 -21.61
C HIS A 306 9.75 21.09 -23.13
N SER A 307 9.03 22.02 -23.77
CA SER A 307 9.18 22.33 -25.20
C SER A 307 10.50 23.04 -25.56
N GLY A 308 11.26 23.50 -24.55
CA GLY A 308 12.44 24.35 -24.71
C GLY A 308 12.13 25.85 -24.83
N GLU A 309 10.85 26.24 -24.78
CA GLU A 309 10.44 27.64 -24.77
C GLU A 309 10.57 28.26 -23.38
N LYS A 310 10.79 29.58 -23.31
CA LYS A 310 10.83 30.28 -22.02
C LYS A 310 9.46 30.19 -21.35
N LYS A 311 9.45 29.85 -20.07
CA LYS A 311 8.23 29.85 -19.25
C LYS A 311 7.63 31.26 -19.10
N GLU A 312 6.31 31.32 -18.99
CA GLU A 312 5.60 32.55 -18.64
C GLU A 312 5.81 32.89 -17.17
N THR A 313 5.72 31.89 -16.29
CA THR A 313 6.04 31.98 -14.86
C THR A 313 6.97 30.85 -14.43
N LEU A 314 7.74 31.04 -13.36
CA LEU A 314 8.68 29.98 -12.93
C LEU A 314 7.97 28.75 -12.34
N HIS A 315 6.70 28.89 -11.97
CA HIS A 315 5.85 27.81 -11.48
C HIS A 315 4.98 27.17 -12.57
N ASP A 316 5.19 27.48 -13.87
CA ASP A 316 4.49 26.77 -14.95
C ASP A 316 4.65 25.25 -14.77
N GLY A 317 3.54 24.53 -14.86
CA GLY A 317 3.46 23.08 -14.63
C GLY A 317 3.14 22.64 -13.20
N PHE A 318 3.06 23.58 -12.24
CA PHE A 318 2.62 23.31 -10.88
C PHE A 318 1.21 23.87 -10.60
N GLU A 319 0.42 23.13 -9.83
CA GLU A 319 -0.81 23.61 -9.20
C GLU A 319 -0.61 23.68 -7.69
N LYS A 320 -1.06 24.75 -7.04
CA LYS A 320 -1.06 24.86 -5.58
C LYS A 320 -2.33 24.23 -5.03
N LYS A 321 -2.15 23.17 -4.24
CA LYS A 321 -3.24 22.42 -3.63
C LYS A 321 -3.66 23.01 -2.28
N GLU A 322 -2.70 23.40 -1.46
CA GLU A 322 -2.92 23.91 -0.10
C GLU A 322 -1.86 24.94 0.29
N GLY A 323 -2.10 25.64 1.40
CA GLY A 323 -1.25 26.69 1.96
C GLY A 323 -1.66 28.11 1.55
N ALA A 324 -1.04 29.11 2.19
CA ALA A 324 -1.34 30.52 2.01
C ALA A 324 -0.11 31.30 1.49
N PRO A 325 -0.28 32.33 0.64
CA PRO A 325 -1.51 32.79 -0.01
C PRO A 325 -2.14 31.73 -0.94
N GLU A 326 -3.46 31.79 -1.15
CA GLU A 326 -4.16 30.83 -2.02
C GLU A 326 -3.77 31.00 -3.49
N GLU A 327 -3.97 29.97 -4.31
CA GLU A 327 -3.70 30.07 -5.75
C GLU A 327 -4.45 31.26 -6.39
N GLY A 328 -3.74 32.06 -7.19
CA GLY A 328 -4.27 33.29 -7.78
C GLY A 328 -4.07 34.55 -6.92
N GLU A 329 -3.67 34.41 -5.66
CA GLU A 329 -3.27 35.55 -4.82
C GLU A 329 -1.80 35.95 -5.05
N PRO A 330 -1.44 37.24 -4.86
CA PRO A 330 -0.05 37.68 -4.99
C PRO A 330 0.88 36.92 -4.04
N GLY A 331 1.94 36.31 -4.58
CA GLY A 331 2.93 35.56 -3.81
C GLY A 331 2.55 34.10 -3.51
N ALA A 332 1.47 33.56 -4.08
CA ALA A 332 1.05 32.18 -3.85
C ALA A 332 2.15 31.12 -4.16
N PHE A 333 3.06 31.44 -5.08
CA PHE A 333 4.15 30.55 -5.51
C PHE A 333 5.55 31.11 -5.19
N SER A 334 5.68 32.18 -4.40
CA SER A 334 6.97 32.89 -4.29
C SER A 334 8.11 32.01 -3.78
N ASP A 335 7.84 31.13 -2.83
CA ASP A 335 8.80 30.15 -2.30
C ASP A 335 9.23 29.11 -3.34
N LEU A 336 8.30 28.63 -4.17
CA LEU A 336 8.57 27.70 -5.27
C LEU A 336 9.35 28.40 -6.38
N GLU A 337 8.96 29.61 -6.77
CA GLU A 337 9.67 30.39 -7.78
C GLU A 337 11.08 30.76 -7.32
N ASP A 338 11.27 31.07 -6.03
CA ASP A 338 12.58 31.28 -5.42
C ASP A 338 13.45 30.02 -5.49
N LEU A 339 12.87 28.83 -5.27
CA LEU A 339 13.58 27.55 -5.45
C LEU A 339 13.95 27.33 -6.92
N VAL A 340 13.01 27.49 -7.86
CA VAL A 340 13.26 27.30 -9.30
C VAL A 340 14.34 28.26 -9.79
N SER A 341 14.24 29.54 -9.42
CA SER A 341 15.25 30.55 -9.74
C SER A 341 16.61 30.18 -9.17
N PHE A 342 16.69 29.77 -7.90
CA PHE A 342 17.93 29.33 -7.28
C PHE A 342 18.57 28.14 -8.01
N VAL A 343 17.78 27.10 -8.33
CA VAL A 343 18.26 25.90 -9.05
C VAL A 343 18.81 26.29 -10.42
N ALA A 344 18.12 27.19 -11.12
CA ALA A 344 18.51 27.57 -12.48
C ALA A 344 19.67 28.56 -12.56
N GLU A 345 19.81 29.47 -11.59
CA GLU A 345 20.70 30.64 -11.72
C GLU A 345 21.91 30.64 -10.76
N SER A 346 21.90 29.86 -9.68
CA SER A 346 23.04 29.80 -8.77
C SER A 346 24.28 29.21 -9.44
N ASP A 347 25.47 29.69 -9.06
CA ASP A 347 26.72 29.03 -9.44
C ASP A 347 26.94 27.72 -8.67
N GLU A 348 27.87 26.89 -9.14
CA GLU A 348 28.15 25.56 -8.57
C GLU A 348 28.44 25.62 -7.06
N ALA A 349 29.31 26.55 -6.64
CA ALA A 349 29.71 26.70 -5.25
C ALA A 349 28.54 27.12 -4.33
N THR A 350 27.70 28.03 -4.80
CA THR A 350 26.51 28.49 -4.07
C THR A 350 25.45 27.39 -4.01
N PHE A 351 25.24 26.67 -5.11
CA PHE A 351 24.31 25.53 -5.15
C PHE A 351 24.68 24.47 -4.13
N ALA A 352 25.93 23.99 -4.16
CA ALA A 352 26.42 22.98 -3.23
C ALA A 352 26.29 23.41 -1.77
N ALA A 353 26.50 24.70 -1.47
CA ALA A 353 26.45 25.23 -0.12
C ALA A 353 25.02 25.47 0.41
N GLU A 354 24.06 25.82 -0.45
CA GLU A 354 22.76 26.33 -0.01
C GLU A 354 21.57 25.43 -0.38
N ILE A 355 21.70 24.46 -1.28
CA ILE A 355 20.56 23.64 -1.72
C ILE A 355 19.90 22.87 -0.56
N GLY A 356 20.69 22.32 0.35
CA GLY A 356 20.19 21.59 1.52
C GLY A 356 19.48 22.45 2.57
N ALA A 357 19.54 23.79 2.46
CA ALA A 357 18.74 24.70 3.28
C ALA A 357 17.40 25.08 2.59
N ARG A 358 17.16 24.58 1.38
CA ARG A 358 15.98 24.87 0.57
C ARG A 358 15.12 23.64 0.38
N ILE A 359 15.75 22.49 0.16
CA ILE A 359 15.09 21.19 0.03
C ILE A 359 15.63 20.24 1.10
N ASP A 360 14.81 19.27 1.51
CA ASP A 360 15.35 18.09 2.17
C ASP A 360 16.15 17.29 1.14
N LEU A 361 17.47 17.35 1.27
CA LEU A 361 18.36 16.78 0.27
C LEU A 361 18.17 15.26 0.14
N ARG A 362 17.82 14.57 1.23
CA ARG A 362 17.60 13.12 1.23
C ARG A 362 16.35 12.76 0.42
N ASP A 363 15.24 13.46 0.64
CA ASP A 363 13.99 13.26 -0.11
C ASP A 363 14.22 13.35 -1.63
N TYR A 364 14.95 14.37 -2.09
CA TYR A 364 15.13 14.63 -3.52
C TYR A 364 16.22 13.76 -4.16
N GLU A 365 17.26 13.39 -3.40
CA GLU A 365 18.21 12.34 -3.80
C GLU A 365 17.50 11.00 -4.00
N ASP A 366 16.64 10.63 -3.05
CA ASP A 366 15.90 9.38 -3.10
C ASP A 366 14.79 9.40 -4.13
N TRP A 367 14.20 10.57 -4.42
CA TRP A 367 13.28 10.73 -5.55
C TRP A 367 13.95 10.32 -6.85
N TRP A 368 15.19 10.76 -7.09
CA TRP A 368 15.94 10.37 -8.29
C TRP A 368 16.28 8.87 -8.32
N ILE A 369 16.77 8.29 -7.21
CA ILE A 369 17.03 6.85 -7.11
C ILE A 369 15.75 6.06 -7.41
N PHE A 370 14.64 6.46 -6.80
CA PHE A 370 13.35 5.81 -6.91
C PHE A 370 12.84 5.80 -8.34
N VAL A 371 12.70 6.98 -8.98
CA VAL A 371 12.07 7.09 -10.31
C VAL A 371 12.94 6.52 -11.42
N THR A 372 14.27 6.53 -11.25
CA THR A 372 15.16 5.84 -12.16
C THR A 372 15.06 4.33 -11.98
N PHE A 373 15.00 3.80 -10.74
CA PHE A 373 14.85 2.37 -10.53
C PHE A 373 13.56 1.83 -11.14
N ILE A 374 12.41 2.41 -10.78
CA ILE A 374 11.09 1.93 -11.23
C ILE A 374 10.73 2.35 -12.67
N MET A 375 11.57 3.17 -13.31
CA MET A 375 11.29 3.80 -14.61
C MET A 375 9.95 4.55 -14.65
N ALA A 376 9.74 5.45 -13.68
CA ALA A 376 8.57 6.32 -13.66
C ALA A 376 8.82 7.57 -14.52
N ASN A 377 8.75 7.41 -15.85
CA ASN A 377 9.14 8.43 -16.83
C ASN A 377 8.44 9.78 -16.64
N ASP A 378 7.16 9.76 -16.24
CA ASP A 378 6.40 10.99 -15.98
C ASP A 378 6.85 11.70 -14.69
N SER A 379 7.37 10.96 -13.70
CA SER A 379 7.58 11.49 -12.36
C SER A 379 8.67 12.57 -12.29
N ALA A 380 9.58 12.65 -13.27
CA ALA A 380 10.62 13.67 -13.28
C ALA A 380 10.07 15.10 -13.48
N GLY A 381 8.92 15.26 -14.12
CA GLY A 381 8.30 16.56 -14.36
C GLY A 381 6.81 16.63 -14.05
N LYS A 382 6.16 15.52 -13.70
CA LYS A 382 4.76 15.41 -13.30
C LYS A 382 4.68 14.47 -12.10
N ASN A 383 3.48 14.17 -11.60
CA ASN A 383 3.28 13.03 -10.71
C ASN A 383 4.18 13.10 -9.45
N SER A 384 4.34 14.33 -8.94
CA SER A 384 5.06 14.63 -7.71
C SER A 384 4.32 15.71 -6.93
N TYR A 385 4.48 15.66 -5.62
CA TYR A 385 4.07 16.72 -4.72
C TYR A 385 5.30 17.29 -4.02
N HIS A 386 5.31 18.60 -3.83
CA HIS A 386 6.34 19.34 -3.13
C HIS A 386 5.70 20.15 -2.01
N TYR A 387 5.93 19.73 -0.77
CA TYR A 387 5.44 20.40 0.42
C TYR A 387 6.50 21.34 0.96
N ARG A 388 6.17 22.62 1.16
CA ARG A 388 7.02 23.59 1.83
C ARG A 388 6.60 23.73 3.29
N ASP A 389 7.49 23.31 4.19
CA ASP A 389 7.30 23.54 5.62
C ASP A 389 7.27 25.07 5.90
N PRO A 390 6.21 25.59 6.56
CA PRO A 390 6.06 27.01 6.83
C PRO A 390 7.00 27.53 7.92
N ALA A 391 7.76 26.66 8.60
CA ALA A 391 8.81 27.07 9.53
C ALA A 391 9.84 27.97 8.84
N SER A 392 10.43 28.90 9.60
CA SER A 392 11.39 29.88 9.03
C SER A 392 12.64 29.22 8.44
N ASP A 393 13.02 28.06 8.97
CA ASP A 393 14.10 27.17 8.53
C ASP A 393 13.56 25.90 7.86
N GLY A 394 12.25 25.86 7.58
CA GLY A 394 11.60 24.76 6.88
C GLY A 394 12.18 24.59 5.47
N VAL A 395 12.09 23.38 4.95
CA VAL A 395 12.56 23.02 3.61
C VAL A 395 11.42 22.47 2.76
N PHE A 396 11.63 22.39 1.44
CA PHE A 396 10.76 21.61 0.58
C PHE A 396 10.98 20.12 0.82
N ARG A 397 9.90 19.37 0.96
CA ARG A 397 9.83 17.92 1.08
C ARG A 397 9.15 17.34 -0.16
N TYR A 398 9.58 16.17 -0.61
CA TYR A 398 8.96 15.48 -1.74
C TYR A 398 7.98 14.41 -1.25
N ALA A 399 6.84 14.29 -1.93
CA ALA A 399 5.90 13.19 -1.77
C ALA A 399 5.55 12.58 -3.14
N PRO A 400 5.66 11.24 -3.29
CA PRO A 400 5.48 10.57 -4.58
C PRO A 400 4.00 10.41 -4.92
N TRP A 401 3.61 10.48 -6.19
CA TRP A 401 2.23 10.19 -6.60
C TRP A 401 2.14 9.56 -7.98
N ASP A 402 1.17 8.65 -8.19
CA ASP A 402 0.75 8.16 -9.52
C ASP A 402 1.80 7.35 -10.33
N PHE A 403 1.94 6.06 -9.97
CA PHE A 403 2.94 5.13 -10.51
C PHE A 403 2.35 3.86 -11.15
N ASN A 404 1.15 3.97 -11.72
CA ASN A 404 0.61 2.94 -12.61
C ASN A 404 1.53 2.71 -13.84
N ALA A 405 2.12 3.79 -14.36
CA ALA A 405 3.14 3.77 -15.42
C ALA A 405 4.55 3.60 -14.83
N SER A 406 4.88 2.36 -14.45
CA SER A 406 6.19 1.99 -13.93
C SER A 406 6.45 0.49 -14.14
N PHE A 407 7.65 0.02 -13.80
CA PHE A 407 8.04 -1.38 -13.90
C PHE A 407 7.77 -1.98 -15.29
N GLY A 408 8.27 -1.30 -16.31
CA GLY A 408 8.20 -1.75 -17.70
C GLY A 408 6.89 -1.49 -18.40
N GLN A 409 6.09 -0.56 -17.89
CA GLN A 409 4.81 -0.21 -18.45
C GLN A 409 4.63 1.31 -18.52
N SER A 410 4.26 1.83 -19.69
CA SER A 410 3.87 3.23 -19.88
C SER A 410 2.42 3.49 -19.44
N TRP A 411 1.96 4.75 -19.48
CA TRP A 411 0.59 5.11 -19.12
C TRP A 411 -0.46 4.61 -20.12
N GLU A 412 -0.06 4.30 -21.37
CA GLU A 412 -0.87 3.59 -22.37
C GLU A 412 -0.60 2.08 -22.32
N THR A 413 -0.01 1.59 -21.24
CA THR A 413 0.37 0.19 -21.02
C THR A 413 1.43 -0.36 -21.98
N GLU A 414 2.07 0.45 -22.81
CA GLU A 414 3.15 -0.01 -23.70
C GLU A 414 4.35 -0.53 -22.90
N ARG A 415 5.11 -1.47 -23.48
CA ARG A 415 6.24 -2.10 -22.78
C ARG A 415 7.52 -1.30 -22.92
N GLU A 416 8.16 -1.09 -21.78
CA GLU A 416 9.42 -0.35 -21.68
C GLU A 416 10.57 -1.29 -21.27
N PRO A 417 11.73 -1.21 -21.95
CA PRO A 417 12.85 -2.11 -21.70
C PRO A 417 13.52 -1.82 -20.35
N ALA A 418 13.72 -2.87 -19.54
CA ALA A 418 14.38 -2.75 -18.23
C ALA A 418 15.83 -2.27 -18.31
N SER A 419 16.50 -2.51 -19.45
CA SER A 419 17.91 -2.17 -19.68
C SER A 419 18.14 -0.74 -20.20
N GLU A 420 17.13 0.13 -20.18
CA GLU A 420 17.31 1.52 -20.59
C GLU A 420 17.93 2.36 -19.47
N ARG A 421 19.04 3.03 -19.77
CA ARG A 421 19.65 3.98 -18.83
C ARG A 421 18.88 5.29 -18.88
N VAL A 422 18.11 5.55 -17.84
CA VAL A 422 17.40 6.82 -17.61
C VAL A 422 18.01 7.53 -16.40
N GLU A 423 18.35 8.81 -16.59
CA GLU A 423 18.81 9.69 -15.49
C GLU A 423 17.91 10.92 -15.34
N TYR A 424 17.00 11.16 -16.29
CA TYR A 424 16.05 12.28 -16.35
C TYR A 424 16.66 13.69 -16.20
N ARG A 425 17.95 13.83 -16.50
CA ARG A 425 18.68 15.11 -16.46
C ARG A 425 18.07 16.15 -17.40
N ASP A 426 17.72 15.73 -18.61
CA ASP A 426 17.09 16.60 -19.61
C ASP A 426 15.62 16.94 -19.29
N ALA A 427 15.00 16.21 -18.36
CA ALA A 427 13.61 16.40 -17.96
C ALA A 427 13.46 17.24 -16.69
N ASN A 428 14.50 17.30 -15.84
CA ASN A 428 14.46 18.01 -14.56
C ASN A 428 15.84 18.59 -14.22
N LEU A 429 15.93 19.92 -14.20
CA LEU A 429 17.18 20.64 -13.95
C LEU A 429 17.71 20.41 -12.52
N LEU A 430 16.84 20.18 -11.54
CA LEU A 430 17.31 19.86 -10.19
C LEU A 430 18.05 18.51 -10.19
N PHE A 431 17.55 17.51 -10.90
CA PHE A 431 18.27 16.23 -11.03
C PHE A 431 19.61 16.39 -11.73
N GLU A 432 19.66 17.15 -12.82
CA GLU A 432 20.92 17.47 -13.50
C GLU A 432 21.93 18.08 -12.52
N ARG A 433 21.53 19.14 -11.80
CA ARG A 433 22.39 19.87 -10.87
C ARG A 433 22.88 19.01 -9.70
N LEU A 434 22.01 18.15 -9.13
CA LEU A 434 22.39 17.23 -8.06
C LEU A 434 23.42 16.19 -8.54
N LEU A 435 23.30 15.70 -9.78
CA LEU A 435 24.20 14.69 -10.33
C LEU A 435 25.55 15.24 -10.78
N GLU A 436 25.58 16.48 -11.29
CA GLU A 436 26.78 17.14 -11.79
C GLU A 436 27.69 17.66 -10.69
N GLU A 437 27.12 18.17 -9.58
CA GLU A 437 27.89 18.67 -8.44
C GLU A 437 28.60 17.51 -7.72
N PRO A 438 29.95 17.37 -7.80
CA PRO A 438 30.64 16.19 -7.30
C PRO A 438 30.45 15.94 -5.80
N SER A 439 30.28 17.00 -5.00
CA SER A 439 30.06 16.87 -3.55
C SER A 439 28.69 16.27 -3.19
N ILE A 440 27.75 16.22 -4.14
CA ILE A 440 26.39 15.66 -3.99
C ILE A 440 26.25 14.39 -4.84
N GLY A 441 26.59 14.48 -6.13
CA GLY A 441 26.38 13.42 -7.12
C GLY A 441 27.18 12.15 -6.85
N ASP A 442 28.42 12.24 -6.35
CA ASP A 442 29.22 11.06 -6.01
C ASP A 442 28.61 10.29 -4.81
N PRO A 443 28.29 10.96 -3.67
CA PRO A 443 27.52 10.34 -2.60
C PRO A 443 26.16 9.77 -3.05
N LEU A 444 25.42 10.48 -3.90
CA LEU A 444 24.12 10.03 -4.43
C LEU A 444 24.25 8.72 -5.20
N ARG A 445 25.20 8.61 -6.14
CA ARG A 445 25.47 7.37 -6.88
C ARG A 445 25.92 6.24 -5.96
N ALA A 446 26.77 6.53 -4.97
CA ALA A 446 27.19 5.55 -3.98
C ALA A 446 26.01 5.07 -3.11
N ARG A 447 25.07 5.95 -2.77
CA ARG A 447 23.83 5.60 -2.08
C ARG A 447 22.94 4.71 -2.94
N TYR A 448 22.83 4.96 -4.25
CA TYR A 448 22.07 4.09 -5.13
C TYR A 448 22.59 2.65 -5.05
N GLY A 449 23.92 2.46 -5.14
CA GLY A 449 24.54 1.16 -4.94
C GLY A 449 24.27 0.53 -3.55
N GLN A 450 24.08 1.33 -2.49
CA GLN A 450 23.68 0.84 -1.17
C GLN A 450 22.21 0.44 -1.12
N VAL A 451 21.33 1.23 -1.73
CA VAL A 451 19.89 0.96 -1.84
C VAL A 451 19.65 -0.36 -2.57
N LEU A 452 20.31 -0.59 -3.70
CA LEU A 452 20.22 -1.85 -4.47
C LEU A 452 20.62 -3.07 -3.65
N ARG A 453 21.56 -2.93 -2.72
CA ARG A 453 22.05 -4.03 -1.86
C ARG A 453 21.34 -4.10 -0.50
N GLY A 454 20.37 -3.22 -0.28
CA GLY A 454 19.63 -3.06 0.97
C GLY A 454 18.13 -2.97 0.71
N ALA A 455 17.57 -1.76 0.80
CA ALA A 455 16.12 -1.53 0.70
C ALA A 455 15.49 -2.13 -0.57
N PHE A 456 16.24 -2.11 -1.69
CA PHE A 456 15.84 -2.59 -3.02
C PHE A 456 16.61 -3.86 -3.43
N ALA A 457 17.09 -4.67 -2.48
CA ALA A 457 17.66 -5.97 -2.81
C ALA A 457 16.67 -6.80 -3.64
N GLU A 458 17.13 -7.38 -4.76
CA GLU A 458 16.28 -8.12 -5.70
C GLU A 458 15.37 -9.12 -5.00
N ALA A 459 15.93 -9.94 -4.12
CA ALA A 459 15.18 -10.95 -3.36
C ALA A 459 14.11 -10.36 -2.44
N GLU A 460 14.35 -9.17 -1.88
CA GLU A 460 13.38 -8.47 -1.03
C GLU A 460 12.21 -7.92 -1.86
N ILE A 461 12.50 -7.36 -3.04
CA ILE A 461 11.45 -6.86 -3.94
C ILE A 461 10.58 -8.03 -4.43
N HIS A 462 11.20 -9.15 -4.83
CA HIS A 462 10.43 -10.35 -5.22
C HIS A 462 9.60 -10.90 -4.07
N ALA A 463 10.12 -10.93 -2.84
CA ALA A 463 9.36 -11.37 -1.67
C ALA A 463 8.14 -10.46 -1.40
N ILE A 464 8.26 -9.15 -1.61
CA ILE A 464 7.13 -8.21 -1.52
C ILE A 464 6.08 -8.54 -2.60
N VAL A 465 6.50 -8.69 -3.86
CA VAL A 465 5.60 -9.04 -4.97
C VAL A 465 4.91 -10.38 -4.73
N ASP A 466 5.65 -11.40 -4.29
CA ASP A 466 5.10 -12.72 -3.96
C ASP A 466 4.05 -12.62 -2.84
N GLY A 467 4.33 -11.86 -1.80
CA GLY A 467 3.38 -11.61 -0.71
C GLY A 467 2.11 -10.90 -1.18
N TYR A 468 2.21 -9.94 -2.12
CA TYR A 468 1.02 -9.35 -2.72
C TYR A 468 0.24 -10.37 -3.54
N VAL A 469 0.91 -11.10 -4.44
CA VAL A 469 0.27 -12.10 -5.32
C VAL A 469 -0.45 -13.16 -4.50
N GLU A 470 0.17 -13.70 -3.45
CA GLU A 470 -0.46 -14.65 -2.54
C GLU A 470 -1.75 -14.10 -1.93
N ARG A 471 -1.74 -12.83 -1.52
CA ARG A 471 -2.89 -12.17 -0.89
C ARG A 471 -4.01 -11.82 -1.88
N ILE A 472 -3.68 -11.52 -3.14
CA ILE A 472 -4.66 -10.99 -4.10
C ILE A 472 -5.12 -12.01 -5.14
N ASP A 473 -4.46 -13.16 -5.33
CA ASP A 473 -4.70 -14.07 -6.48
C ASP A 473 -6.19 -14.36 -6.73
N ALA A 474 -6.94 -14.73 -5.69
CA ALA A 474 -8.38 -15.02 -5.82
C ALA A 474 -9.19 -13.78 -6.27
N SER A 475 -8.91 -12.61 -5.70
CA SER A 475 -9.59 -11.35 -6.05
C SER A 475 -9.14 -10.81 -7.41
N ALA A 476 -7.86 -10.96 -7.78
CA ALA A 476 -7.32 -10.59 -9.08
C ALA A 476 -7.98 -11.38 -10.21
N ARG A 477 -8.21 -12.69 -10.02
CA ARG A 477 -8.95 -13.54 -10.97
C ARG A 477 -10.41 -13.11 -11.12
N ARG A 478 -11.07 -12.74 -10.03
CA ARG A 478 -12.44 -12.21 -10.06
C ARG A 478 -12.51 -10.85 -10.77
N ASP A 479 -11.54 -9.99 -10.52
CA ASP A 479 -11.39 -8.72 -11.21
C ASP A 479 -11.18 -8.89 -12.71
N GLU A 480 -10.25 -9.76 -13.12
CA GLU A 480 -10.00 -10.10 -14.52
C GLU A 480 -11.25 -10.70 -15.19
N ALA A 481 -11.99 -11.57 -14.49
CA ALA A 481 -13.25 -12.11 -15.01
C ALA A 481 -14.30 -11.01 -15.27
N ARG A 482 -14.32 -9.96 -14.43
CA ARG A 482 -15.23 -8.82 -14.58
C ARG A 482 -14.76 -7.83 -15.65
N TRP A 483 -13.48 -7.49 -15.68
CA TRP A 483 -12.95 -6.34 -16.41
C TRP A 483 -12.03 -6.70 -17.58
N GLY A 484 -11.52 -7.93 -17.66
CA GLY A 484 -10.48 -8.31 -18.64
C GLY A 484 -10.90 -8.12 -20.10
N ALA A 485 -12.18 -8.29 -20.42
CA ALA A 485 -12.69 -7.98 -21.76
C ALA A 485 -12.70 -6.47 -22.06
N ALA A 486 -13.06 -5.64 -21.07
CA ALA A 486 -13.04 -4.19 -21.20
C ALA A 486 -11.60 -3.65 -21.26
N TYR A 487 -10.69 -4.22 -20.46
CA TYR A 487 -9.27 -3.91 -20.49
C TYR A 487 -8.68 -4.17 -21.88
N ARG A 488 -8.81 -5.38 -22.42
CA ARG A 488 -8.27 -5.72 -23.76
C ARG A 488 -8.93 -4.95 -24.90
N GLY A 489 -10.16 -4.47 -24.69
CA GLY A 489 -10.90 -3.67 -25.67
C GLY A 489 -10.73 -2.15 -25.51
N TYR A 490 -9.93 -1.68 -24.56
CA TYR A 490 -9.82 -0.25 -24.27
C TYR A 490 -9.00 0.48 -25.35
N GLU A 491 -9.54 1.59 -25.88
CA GLU A 491 -9.00 2.26 -27.08
C GLU A 491 -7.51 2.61 -26.96
N GLY A 492 -7.04 3.04 -25.78
CA GLY A 492 -5.65 3.43 -25.55
C GLY A 492 -4.62 2.31 -25.76
N TRP A 493 -5.00 1.04 -25.65
CA TRP A 493 -4.05 -0.09 -25.76
C TRP A 493 -4.63 -1.38 -26.35
N SER A 494 -5.84 -1.32 -26.92
CA SER A 494 -6.52 -2.48 -27.53
C SER A 494 -5.75 -3.14 -28.69
N GLY A 495 -4.71 -2.48 -29.21
CA GLY A 495 -3.80 -3.06 -30.21
C GLY A 495 -2.77 -4.03 -29.64
N ARG A 496 -2.62 -4.13 -28.32
CA ARG A 496 -1.65 -5.00 -27.65
C ARG A 496 -2.14 -6.44 -27.55
N ASP A 497 -1.25 -7.39 -27.77
CA ASP A 497 -1.49 -8.84 -27.65
C ASP A 497 -0.48 -9.55 -26.72
N ASP A 498 0.36 -8.79 -26.03
CA ASP A 498 1.40 -9.27 -25.12
C ASP A 498 1.02 -9.05 -23.65
N PHE A 499 1.17 -10.07 -22.81
CA PHE A 499 0.90 -10.00 -21.37
C PHE A 499 -0.49 -9.40 -21.05
N THR A 500 -1.53 -10.02 -21.59
CA THR A 500 -2.91 -9.47 -21.50
C THR A 500 -3.76 -10.18 -20.45
N THR A 501 -3.16 -11.12 -19.72
CA THR A 501 -3.76 -11.78 -18.56
C THR A 501 -3.00 -11.47 -17.28
N TYR A 502 -3.64 -11.68 -16.14
CA TYR A 502 -3.06 -11.50 -14.82
C TYR A 502 -1.75 -12.29 -14.63
N GLU A 503 -1.72 -13.58 -14.99
CA GLU A 503 -0.52 -14.42 -14.82
C GLU A 503 0.63 -14.00 -15.71
N GLU A 504 0.33 -13.66 -16.97
CA GLU A 504 1.34 -13.19 -17.91
C GLU A 504 1.94 -11.87 -17.43
N GLU A 505 1.11 -10.97 -16.90
CA GLU A 505 1.56 -9.68 -16.37
C GLU A 505 2.45 -9.82 -15.13
N ILE A 506 2.08 -10.68 -14.18
CA ILE A 506 2.91 -10.96 -13.01
C ILE A 506 4.26 -11.57 -13.44
N ALA A 507 4.26 -12.48 -14.41
CA ALA A 507 5.50 -13.07 -14.93
C ALA A 507 6.38 -12.01 -15.61
N TYR A 508 5.79 -11.11 -16.42
CA TYR A 508 6.49 -9.99 -17.02
C TYR A 508 7.08 -9.05 -15.97
N LEU A 509 6.27 -8.59 -15.02
CA LEU A 509 6.68 -7.68 -13.95
C LEU A 509 7.89 -8.23 -13.18
N LYS A 510 7.85 -9.51 -12.78
CA LYS A 510 8.96 -10.16 -12.07
C LYS A 510 10.22 -10.24 -12.92
N ALA A 511 10.10 -10.66 -14.18
CA ALA A 511 11.24 -10.71 -15.09
C ALA A 511 11.85 -9.32 -15.31
N TRP A 512 11.01 -8.31 -15.49
CA TRP A 512 11.42 -6.92 -15.67
C TRP A 512 12.16 -6.39 -14.44
N ILE A 513 11.67 -6.66 -13.23
CA ILE A 513 12.33 -6.25 -11.97
C ILE A 513 13.74 -6.86 -11.87
N SER A 514 13.88 -8.16 -12.17
CA SER A 514 15.18 -8.83 -12.15
C SER A 514 16.16 -8.24 -13.17
N GLU A 515 15.71 -8.02 -14.41
CA GLU A 515 16.54 -7.40 -15.45
C GLU A 515 16.91 -5.97 -15.07
N ARG A 516 15.96 -5.20 -14.53
CA ARG A 516 16.17 -3.82 -14.10
C ARG A 516 17.19 -3.75 -12.98
N TRP A 517 17.06 -4.60 -11.98
CA TRP A 517 17.98 -4.65 -10.85
C TRP A 517 19.41 -4.98 -11.31
N GLN A 518 19.57 -5.98 -12.18
CA GLN A 518 20.87 -6.34 -12.75
C GLN A 518 21.47 -5.19 -13.56
N HIS A 519 20.65 -4.52 -14.38
CA HIS A 519 21.10 -3.35 -15.13
C HIS A 519 21.58 -2.22 -14.22
N GLN A 520 20.89 -1.96 -13.12
CA GLN A 520 21.28 -0.91 -12.18
C GLN A 520 22.52 -1.28 -11.35
N ASP A 521 22.68 -2.55 -10.94
CA ASP A 521 23.89 -3.02 -10.23
C ASP A 521 25.14 -2.98 -11.13
N GLU A 522 24.99 -3.12 -12.45
CA GLU A 522 26.10 -2.92 -13.40
C GLU A 522 26.54 -1.44 -13.50
N LEU A 523 25.64 -0.50 -13.19
CA LEU A 523 25.91 0.94 -13.23
C LEU A 523 26.47 1.51 -11.92
N TYR A 524 26.13 0.93 -10.76
CA TYR A 524 26.41 1.47 -9.41
C TYR A 524 27.02 0.46 -8.41
#